data_AF-A0A0J5JTW1-F1
#
_entry.id   AF-A0A0J5JTW1-F1
#
_cell.length_a   1.000
_cell.length_b   1.000
_cell.length_c   1.000
_cell.angle_alpha   90.00
_cell.angle_beta   90.00
_cell.angle_gamma   90.00
#
_symmetry.space_group_name_H-M   'P 1'
#
loop_
_entity.id
_entity.type
_entity.pdbx_description
1 polymer ?
#
loop_
_entity_poly.entity_id
_entity_poly.type
_entity_poly.pdbx_seq_one_letter_code
_entity_poly.pdbx_strand_id
1 'polypeptide(L)'
;MLVTLDSKILGEEIKRMRKAKGMTQADLANGICTQATVSGIESGRTFPSIDILYYLSLRLQVSMDYFFEKITFRQEQYVNDTYSYIEGLISENNFEELLELTEFELKRNSGYKDESLELYLKWQHTISSYELKRIDWESCVHKLLNLLNSNHYSIKQQFMNIRIKNSLGNVLAKNEEYSQAIEIFKEILNEEVNMDGYHRMKLKVLFNISKVYYEIENYRESHRYAMEGIKYSLLNADMSNLGPLYVQAGQSLYRMGGAPEKSMEFYDNALFLFRLFNQEDYIKVVEKLVDMLKNRI
;
A
#
# COMPACT_ATOMS: atom_id res chain seq x y z
N MET A 1 1.18 12.55 16.55
CA MET A 1 2.59 12.71 16.99
C MET A 1 3.29 13.61 15.98
N LEU A 2 3.89 14.74 16.39
CA LEU A 2 4.51 15.69 15.45
C LEU A 2 5.69 15.01 14.74
N VAL A 3 5.71 15.06 13.40
CA VAL A 3 6.88 14.74 12.59
C VAL A 3 8.07 15.52 13.16
N THR A 4 9.06 14.82 13.70
CA THR A 4 10.24 15.46 14.29
C THR A 4 11.14 15.95 13.17
N LEU A 5 10.97 17.22 12.78
CA LEU A 5 11.89 17.91 11.89
C LEU A 5 13.27 18.01 12.56
N ASP A 6 14.29 17.42 11.94
CA ASP A 6 15.63 17.40 12.51
C ASP A 6 16.29 18.79 12.43
N SER A 7 16.18 19.54 13.54
CA SER A 7 16.75 20.89 13.69
C SER A 7 18.27 20.90 13.49
N LYS A 8 18.94 19.80 13.77
CA LYS A 8 20.40 19.68 13.66
C LYS A 8 20.82 19.54 12.21
N ILE A 9 20.15 18.69 11.43
CA ILE A 9 20.36 18.59 9.98
C ILE A 9 20.07 19.93 9.30
N LEU A 10 18.97 20.59 9.67
CA LEU A 10 18.64 21.92 9.14
C LEU A 10 19.76 22.94 9.41
N GLY A 11 20.22 22.99 10.66
CA GLY A 11 21.25 23.92 11.10
C GLY A 11 22.59 23.69 10.41
N GLU A 12 23.00 22.43 10.28
CA GLU A 12 24.22 22.05 9.57
C GLU A 12 24.15 22.46 8.09
N GLU A 13 23.01 22.27 7.44
CA GLU A 13 22.80 22.60 6.04
C GLU A 13 22.78 24.12 5.79
N ILE A 14 22.05 24.88 6.61
CA ILE A 14 22.06 26.36 6.57
C ILE A 14 23.48 26.90 6.76
N LYS A 15 24.24 26.34 7.72
CA LYS A 15 25.63 26.71 7.98
C LYS A 15 26.53 26.40 6.79
N ARG A 16 26.36 25.23 6.18
CA ARG A 16 27.11 24.80 4.98
C ARG A 16 26.90 25.78 3.83
N MET A 17 25.63 26.08 3.53
CA MET A 17 25.25 27.02 2.47
C MET A 17 25.74 28.45 2.72
N ARG A 18 25.57 28.96 3.94
CA ARG A 18 26.07 30.28 4.32
C ARG A 18 27.58 30.40 4.09
N LYS A 19 28.34 29.41 4.55
CA LYS A 19 29.79 29.37 4.38
C LYS A 19 30.20 29.28 2.91
N ALA A 20 29.49 28.49 2.11
CA ALA A 20 29.74 28.38 0.68
C ALA A 20 29.54 29.73 -0.05
N LYS A 21 28.69 30.62 0.48
CA LYS A 21 28.49 31.98 0.00
C LYS A 21 29.40 33.03 0.66
N GLY A 22 30.33 32.63 1.52
CA GLY A 22 31.26 33.55 2.20
C GLY A 22 30.62 34.50 3.22
N MET A 23 29.37 34.24 3.64
CA MET A 23 28.63 35.11 4.56
C MET A 23 28.98 34.83 6.02
N THR A 24 29.02 35.86 6.86
CA THR A 24 28.99 35.70 8.33
C THR A 24 27.58 35.40 8.83
N GLN A 25 27.43 34.95 10.08
CA GLN A 25 26.10 34.76 10.66
C GLN A 25 25.32 36.09 10.78
N ALA A 26 26.02 37.21 10.97
CA ALA A 26 25.42 38.54 10.97
C ALA A 26 24.90 38.92 9.57
N ASP A 27 25.65 38.61 8.51
CA ASP A 27 25.22 38.87 7.13
C ASP A 27 23.97 38.06 6.78
N LEU A 28 23.94 36.79 7.19
CA LEU A 28 22.76 35.96 6.98
C LEU A 28 21.56 36.45 7.79
N ALA A 29 21.76 36.97 9.01
CA ALA A 29 20.70 37.46 9.89
C ALA A 29 20.13 38.83 9.48
N ASN A 30 20.90 39.67 8.79
CA ASN A 30 20.61 41.09 8.57
C ASN A 30 19.20 41.35 7.99
N GLY A 31 18.36 42.10 8.70
CA GLY A 31 16.99 42.40 8.25
C GLY A 31 16.03 41.21 8.24
N ILE A 32 16.41 40.08 8.85
CA ILE A 32 15.56 38.89 9.03
C ILE A 32 15.39 38.60 10.53
N CYS A 33 16.50 38.41 11.24
CA CYS A 33 16.51 38.06 12.65
C CYS A 33 17.83 38.48 13.31
N THR A 34 18.09 38.02 14.54
CA THR A 34 19.37 38.32 15.23
C THR A 34 20.46 37.33 14.82
N GLN A 35 21.74 37.75 14.88
CA GLN A 35 22.86 36.84 14.66
C GLN A 35 22.86 35.67 15.67
N ALA A 36 22.41 35.91 16.90
CA ALA A 36 22.24 34.87 17.91
C ALA A 36 21.17 33.85 17.49
N THR A 37 20.07 34.28 16.87
CA THR A 37 19.04 33.40 16.31
C THR A 37 19.62 32.51 15.21
N VAL A 38 20.37 33.06 14.25
CA VAL A 38 21.06 32.27 13.22
C VAL A 38 22.04 31.27 13.85
N SER A 39 22.79 31.68 14.87
CA SER A 39 23.70 30.78 15.60
C SER A 39 22.93 29.65 16.32
N GLY A 40 21.77 29.95 16.90
CA GLY A 40 20.86 28.97 17.52
C GLY A 40 20.34 27.95 16.50
N ILE A 41 19.94 28.43 15.32
CA ILE A 41 19.49 27.59 14.20
C ILE A 41 20.63 26.70 13.70
N GLU A 42 21.81 27.27 13.39
CA GLU A 42 22.97 26.53 12.87
C GLU A 42 23.53 25.48 13.84
N SER A 43 23.23 25.61 15.13
CA SER A 43 23.62 24.63 16.16
C SER A 43 22.54 23.59 16.45
N GLY A 44 21.37 23.69 15.80
CA GLY A 44 20.22 22.81 16.03
C GLY A 44 19.49 23.05 17.34
N ARG A 45 19.86 24.09 18.11
CA ARG A 45 19.22 24.41 19.40
C ARG A 45 17.85 25.03 19.24
N THR A 46 17.56 25.61 18.09
CA THR A 46 16.29 26.31 17.84
C THR A 46 15.84 26.00 16.41
N PHE A 47 14.59 25.59 16.25
CA PHE A 47 13.98 25.49 14.93
C PHE A 47 13.47 26.88 14.51
N PRO A 48 13.78 27.36 13.29
CA PRO A 48 13.29 28.65 12.84
C PRO A 48 11.77 28.63 12.66
N SER A 49 11.13 29.77 12.90
CA SER A 49 9.75 29.98 12.45
C SER A 49 9.68 30.02 10.92
N ILE A 50 8.48 29.80 10.36
CA ILE A 50 8.29 29.64 8.91
C ILE A 50 8.72 30.88 8.12
N ASP A 51 8.48 32.07 8.67
CA ASP A 51 8.89 33.36 8.10
C ASP A 51 10.41 33.53 8.10
N ILE A 52 11.09 33.18 9.20
CA ILE A 52 12.55 33.20 9.26
C ILE A 52 13.13 32.21 8.25
N LEU A 53 12.63 30.97 8.21
CA LEU A 53 13.11 29.95 7.28
C LEU A 53 12.90 30.39 5.82
N TYR A 54 11.75 31.00 5.51
CA TYR A 54 11.46 31.55 4.19
C TYR A 54 12.49 32.62 3.80
N TYR A 55 12.71 33.65 4.62
CA TYR A 55 13.67 34.70 4.28
C TYR A 55 15.12 34.20 4.22
N LEU A 56 15.49 33.25 5.07
CA LEU A 56 16.79 32.58 4.99
C LEU A 56 16.93 31.81 3.66
N SER A 57 15.89 31.12 3.21
CA SER A 57 15.90 30.40 1.92
C SER A 57 16.13 31.34 0.74
N LEU A 58 15.46 32.49 0.72
CA LEU A 58 15.66 33.52 -0.30
C LEU A 58 17.10 34.03 -0.32
N ARG A 59 17.67 34.33 0.86
CA ARG A 59 19.05 34.82 0.98
C ARG A 59 20.07 33.76 0.58
N LEU A 60 19.80 32.50 0.88
CA LEU A 60 20.62 31.36 0.50
C LEU A 60 20.34 30.88 -0.94
N GLN A 61 19.36 31.49 -1.63
CA GLN A 61 18.98 31.21 -3.02
C GLN A 61 18.57 29.75 -3.24
N VAL A 62 17.76 29.22 -2.33
CA VAL A 62 17.12 27.89 -2.43
C VAL A 62 15.64 28.02 -2.10
N SER A 63 14.83 27.04 -2.52
CA SER A 63 13.44 26.94 -2.08
C SER A 63 13.36 26.49 -0.61
N MET A 64 12.22 26.69 0.03
CA MET A 64 11.97 26.05 1.32
C MET A 64 11.93 24.52 1.19
N ASP A 65 11.42 24.01 0.07
CA ASP A 65 11.34 22.58 -0.22
C ASP A 65 12.71 21.90 -0.13
N TYR A 66 13.78 22.58 -0.60
CA TYR A 66 15.15 22.08 -0.46
C TYR A 66 15.53 21.75 1.00
N PHE A 67 15.17 22.62 1.94
CA PHE A 67 15.47 22.38 3.35
C PHE A 67 14.59 21.27 3.93
N PHE A 68 13.32 21.22 3.54
CA PHE A 68 12.41 20.15 3.96
C PHE A 68 12.89 18.77 3.47
N GLU A 69 13.27 18.65 2.19
CA GLU A 69 13.86 17.42 1.66
C GLU A 69 15.09 16.99 2.47
N LYS A 70 15.98 17.91 2.84
CA LYS A 70 17.19 17.57 3.61
C LYS A 70 16.89 17.03 5.00
N ILE A 71 15.92 17.62 5.70
CA ILE A 71 15.59 17.23 7.07
C ILE A 71 14.69 15.98 7.14
N THR A 72 13.93 15.69 6.09
CA THR A 72 13.10 14.47 6.02
C THR A 72 13.80 13.30 5.31
N PHE A 73 14.85 13.55 4.51
CA PHE A 73 15.50 12.52 3.66
C PHE A 73 15.83 11.21 4.39
N ARG A 74 16.48 11.28 5.56
CA ARG A 74 16.87 10.07 6.31
C ARG A 74 15.65 9.30 6.81
N GLN A 75 14.61 10.01 7.22
CA GLN A 75 13.36 9.42 7.65
C GLN A 75 12.66 8.75 6.46
N GLU A 76 12.50 9.46 5.36
CA GLU A 76 11.84 8.94 4.15
C GLU A 76 12.58 7.74 3.58
N GLN A 77 13.91 7.80 3.48
CA GLN A 77 14.71 6.66 3.04
C GLN A 77 14.50 5.45 3.95
N TYR A 78 14.60 5.64 5.27
CA TYR A 78 14.38 4.57 6.23
C TYR A 78 12.98 3.94 6.12
N VAL A 79 11.95 4.78 5.99
CA VAL A 79 10.57 4.36 5.81
C VAL A 79 10.42 3.55 4.51
N ASN A 80 10.94 4.06 3.39
CA ASN A 80 10.88 3.41 2.09
C ASN A 80 11.63 2.07 2.07
N ASP A 81 12.80 2.00 2.70
CA ASP A 81 13.59 0.78 2.82
C ASP A 81 12.82 -0.28 3.64
N THR A 82 12.16 0.15 4.72
CA THR A 82 11.33 -0.72 5.55
C THR A 82 10.10 -1.23 4.80
N TYR A 83 9.40 -0.36 4.05
CA TYR A 83 8.30 -0.76 3.17
C TYR A 83 8.75 -1.79 2.13
N SER A 84 9.87 -1.52 1.45
CA SER A 84 10.40 -2.39 0.39
C SER A 84 10.80 -3.77 0.95
N TYR A 85 11.42 -3.79 2.13
CA TYR A 85 11.79 -5.04 2.79
C TYR A 85 10.56 -5.86 3.19
N ILE A 86 9.54 -5.22 3.77
CA ILE A 86 8.28 -5.88 4.11
C ILE A 86 7.59 -6.46 2.88
N GLU A 87 7.49 -5.69 1.78
CA GLU A 87 6.85 -6.19 0.54
C GLU A 87 7.62 -7.38 -0.07
N GLY A 88 8.95 -7.41 0.08
CA GLY A 88 9.78 -8.56 -0.26
C GLY A 88 9.39 -9.81 0.55
N LEU A 89 9.35 -9.69 1.89
CA LEU A 89 8.95 -10.79 2.78
C LEU A 89 7.53 -11.31 2.48
N ILE A 90 6.58 -10.40 2.20
CA ILE A 90 5.22 -10.78 1.80
C ILE A 90 5.23 -11.57 0.49
N SER A 91 6.02 -11.15 -0.50
CA SER A 91 6.10 -11.83 -1.80
C SER A 91 6.69 -13.24 -1.69
N GLU A 92 7.56 -13.46 -0.72
CA GLU A 92 8.18 -14.76 -0.41
C GLU A 92 7.36 -15.60 0.58
N ASN A 93 6.25 -15.08 1.10
CA ASN A 93 5.45 -15.66 2.19
C ASN A 93 6.27 -15.94 3.47
N ASN A 94 7.33 -15.17 3.71
CA ASN A 94 8.18 -15.29 4.90
C ASN A 94 7.54 -14.54 6.09
N PHE A 95 6.46 -15.10 6.62
CA PHE A 95 5.66 -14.48 7.68
C PHE A 95 6.37 -14.49 9.04
N GLU A 96 7.23 -15.47 9.32
CA GLU A 96 8.06 -15.51 10.54
C GLU A 96 8.94 -14.27 10.64
N GLU A 97 9.75 -13.99 9.62
CA GLU A 97 10.64 -12.83 9.63
C GLU A 97 9.87 -11.51 9.61
N LEU A 98 8.75 -11.46 8.89
CA LEU A 98 7.87 -10.29 8.89
C LEU A 98 7.29 -10.01 10.28
N LEU A 99 6.93 -11.05 11.03
CA LEU A 99 6.44 -10.90 12.40
C LEU A 99 7.55 -10.34 13.32
N GLU A 100 8.76 -10.89 13.25
CA GLU A 100 9.90 -10.42 14.05
C GLU A 100 10.27 -8.97 13.73
N LEU A 101 10.33 -8.62 12.44
CA LEU A 101 10.63 -7.27 11.98
C LEU A 101 9.58 -6.27 12.47
N THR A 102 8.29 -6.58 12.29
CA THR A 102 7.21 -5.67 12.71
C THR A 102 7.19 -5.50 14.22
N GLU A 103 7.45 -6.55 15.01
CA GLU A 103 7.60 -6.43 16.46
C GLU A 103 8.76 -5.53 16.86
N PHE A 104 9.93 -5.75 16.24
CA PHE A 104 11.12 -4.95 16.49
C PHE A 104 10.84 -3.47 16.18
N GLU A 105 10.30 -3.19 15.00
CA GLU A 105 10.00 -1.82 14.59
C GLU A 105 8.94 -1.16 15.45
N LEU A 106 7.89 -1.88 15.87
CA LEU A 106 6.86 -1.35 16.76
C LEU A 106 7.41 -1.01 18.16
N LYS A 107 8.30 -1.85 18.71
CA LYS A 107 8.97 -1.62 20.01
C LYS A 107 10.02 -0.50 19.93
N ARG A 108 10.65 -0.33 18.77
CA ARG A 108 11.69 0.68 18.57
C ARG A 108 11.11 2.09 18.71
N ASN A 109 11.63 2.84 19.68
CA ASN A 109 11.30 4.23 19.86
C ASN A 109 12.27 5.08 19.02
N SER A 110 12.00 5.16 17.72
CA SER A 110 12.75 6.01 16.79
C SER A 110 11.88 7.18 16.34
N GLY A 111 12.48 8.37 16.19
CA GLY A 111 11.79 9.55 15.62
C GLY A 111 11.44 9.38 14.13
N TYR A 112 11.74 8.23 13.53
CA TYR A 112 11.49 7.92 12.12
C TYR A 112 10.10 7.31 11.89
N LYS A 113 9.41 6.85 12.93
CA LYS A 113 8.07 6.25 12.84
C LYS A 113 7.00 7.34 12.83
N ASP A 114 6.40 7.57 11.68
CA ASP A 114 5.18 8.37 11.58
C ASP A 114 3.92 7.51 11.82
N GLU A 115 2.77 8.16 11.93
CA GLU A 115 1.48 7.48 12.16
C GLU A 115 1.13 6.51 11.03
N SER A 116 1.54 6.81 9.79
CA SER A 116 1.27 5.96 8.62
C SER A 116 2.09 4.67 8.63
N LEU A 117 3.38 4.76 8.95
CA LEU A 117 4.26 3.60 9.12
C LEU A 117 3.83 2.79 10.33
N GLU A 118 3.47 3.42 11.45
CA GLU A 118 3.00 2.70 12.63
C GLU A 118 1.74 1.87 12.33
N LEU A 119 0.78 2.46 11.61
CA LEU A 119 -0.41 1.76 11.17
C LEU A 119 -0.07 0.59 10.23
N TYR A 120 0.80 0.83 9.25
CA TYR A 120 1.26 -0.21 8.33
C TYR A 120 1.89 -1.39 9.07
N LEU A 121 2.81 -1.11 10.01
CA LEU A 121 3.46 -2.13 10.83
C LEU A 121 2.45 -2.92 11.68
N LYS A 122 1.49 -2.25 12.32
CA LYS A 122 0.44 -2.93 13.11
C LYS A 122 -0.43 -3.83 12.24
N TRP A 123 -0.77 -3.38 11.03
CA TRP A 123 -1.52 -4.16 10.07
C TRP A 123 -0.73 -5.41 9.65
N GLN A 124 0.51 -5.26 9.21
CA GLN A 124 1.34 -6.38 8.78
C GLN A 124 1.66 -7.36 9.91
N HIS A 125 1.89 -6.86 11.13
CA HIS A 125 2.04 -7.68 12.33
C HIS A 125 0.79 -8.54 12.59
N THR A 126 -0.40 -7.96 12.44
CA THR A 126 -1.68 -8.65 12.64
C THR A 126 -1.88 -9.76 11.60
N ILE A 127 -1.62 -9.47 10.33
CA ILE A 127 -1.74 -10.47 9.25
C ILE A 127 -0.71 -11.59 9.41
N SER A 128 0.54 -11.26 9.71
CA SER A 128 1.59 -12.27 9.92
C SER A 128 1.26 -13.17 11.11
N SER A 129 0.75 -12.59 12.21
CA SER A 129 0.27 -13.37 13.36
C SER A 129 -0.84 -14.35 12.98
N TYR A 130 -1.76 -13.94 12.11
CA TYR A 130 -2.86 -14.78 11.65
C TYR A 130 -2.38 -15.89 10.70
N GLU A 131 -1.57 -15.57 9.68
CA GLU A 131 -1.05 -16.57 8.73
C GLU A 131 -0.18 -17.63 9.43
N LEU A 132 0.53 -17.24 10.50
CA LEU A 132 1.30 -18.13 11.38
C LEU A 132 0.46 -18.85 12.45
N LYS A 133 -0.86 -18.69 12.44
CA LYS A 133 -1.79 -19.30 13.41
C LYS A 133 -1.46 -18.97 14.87
N ARG A 134 -0.87 -17.80 15.12
CA ARG A 134 -0.60 -17.27 16.46
C ARG A 134 -1.84 -16.64 17.10
N ILE A 135 -2.79 -16.23 16.27
CA ILE A 135 -4.11 -15.73 16.65
C ILE A 135 -5.19 -16.42 15.81
N ASP A 136 -6.39 -16.57 16.37
CA ASP A 136 -7.58 -16.99 15.62
C ASP A 136 -8.08 -15.88 14.68
N TRP A 137 -9.01 -16.24 13.80
CA TRP A 137 -9.50 -15.33 12.76
C TRP A 137 -10.38 -14.23 13.35
N GLU A 138 -11.14 -14.50 14.42
CA GLU A 138 -11.97 -13.50 15.11
C GLU A 138 -11.10 -12.42 15.76
N SER A 139 -10.01 -12.82 16.40
CA SER A 139 -8.99 -11.93 16.98
C SER A 139 -8.30 -11.10 15.90
N CYS A 140 -8.02 -11.70 14.74
CA CYS A 140 -7.48 -10.99 13.58
C CYS A 140 -8.47 -9.91 13.09
N VAL A 141 -9.73 -10.28 12.86
CA VAL A 141 -10.82 -9.36 12.47
C VAL A 141 -10.95 -8.21 13.47
N HIS A 142 -11.02 -8.52 14.77
CA HIS A 142 -11.13 -7.49 15.81
C HIS A 142 -9.95 -6.51 15.80
N LYS A 143 -8.72 -7.01 15.67
CA LYS A 143 -7.52 -6.16 15.55
C LYS A 143 -7.57 -5.29 14.29
N LEU A 144 -7.96 -5.83 13.13
CA LEU A 144 -8.07 -5.06 11.88
C LEU A 144 -9.14 -3.96 11.99
N LEU A 145 -10.30 -4.25 12.57
CA LEU A 145 -11.36 -3.25 12.81
C LEU A 145 -10.89 -2.13 13.74
N ASN A 146 -10.12 -2.46 14.79
CA ASN A 146 -9.55 -1.46 15.68
C ASN A 146 -8.57 -0.51 14.96
N LEU A 147 -7.82 -1.00 13.96
CA LEU A 147 -6.96 -0.15 13.14
C LEU A 147 -7.76 0.85 12.28
N LEU A 148 -8.93 0.43 11.80
CA LEU A 148 -9.83 1.25 10.97
C LEU A 148 -10.58 2.33 11.76
N ASN A 149 -10.72 2.19 13.08
CA ASN A 149 -11.42 3.16 13.95
C ASN A 149 -10.61 4.46 14.21
N SER A 150 -9.41 4.59 13.64
CA SER A 150 -8.59 5.78 13.82
C SER A 150 -9.04 6.92 12.89
N ASN A 151 -9.59 7.99 13.47
CA ASN A 151 -10.11 9.15 12.74
C ASN A 151 -8.99 10.00 12.14
N HIS A 152 -8.58 9.69 10.92
CA HIS A 152 -7.55 10.45 10.20
C HIS A 152 -7.98 10.72 8.74
N TYR A 153 -7.83 11.98 8.31
CA TYR A 153 -8.40 12.50 7.06
C TYR A 153 -7.40 12.58 5.89
N SER A 154 -6.22 11.96 5.97
CA SER A 154 -5.22 12.06 4.89
C SER A 154 -5.49 11.06 3.76
N ILE A 155 -5.12 11.42 2.53
CA ILE A 155 -5.30 10.54 1.35
C ILE A 155 -4.45 9.26 1.46
N LYS A 156 -3.24 9.36 2.04
CA LYS A 156 -2.37 8.20 2.33
C LYS A 156 -3.06 7.23 3.30
N GLN A 157 -3.72 7.78 4.31
CA GLN A 157 -4.46 7.00 5.29
C GLN A 157 -5.70 6.34 4.67
N GLN A 158 -6.46 7.06 3.85
CA GLN A 158 -7.61 6.48 3.13
C GLN A 158 -7.17 5.29 2.29
N PHE A 159 -6.07 5.43 1.54
CA PHE A 159 -5.51 4.32 0.78
C PHE A 159 -5.04 3.16 1.68
N MET A 160 -4.44 3.45 2.83
CA MET A 160 -4.07 2.40 3.82
C MET A 160 -5.31 1.68 4.36
N ASN A 161 -6.39 2.41 4.66
CA ASN A 161 -7.65 1.83 5.12
C ASN A 161 -8.24 0.88 4.09
N ILE A 162 -8.20 1.22 2.80
CA ILE A 162 -8.61 0.33 1.70
C ILE A 162 -7.81 -0.98 1.73
N ARG A 163 -6.49 -0.90 1.92
CA ARG A 163 -5.62 -2.10 2.00
C ARG A 163 -5.98 -2.98 3.20
N ILE A 164 -6.20 -2.37 4.37
CA ILE A 164 -6.61 -3.05 5.60
C ILE A 164 -7.99 -3.71 5.42
N LYS A 165 -8.98 -2.98 4.87
CA LYS A 165 -10.30 -3.51 4.54
C LYS A 165 -10.22 -4.70 3.58
N ASN A 166 -9.36 -4.63 2.56
CA ASN A 166 -9.17 -5.76 1.63
C ASN A 166 -8.63 -7.00 2.37
N SER A 167 -7.66 -6.83 3.28
CA SER A 167 -7.21 -7.94 4.14
C SER A 167 -8.32 -8.48 5.04
N LEU A 168 -9.13 -7.60 5.64
CA LEU A 168 -10.28 -7.97 6.46
C LEU A 168 -11.28 -8.81 5.66
N GLY A 169 -11.66 -8.37 4.46
CA GLY A 169 -12.55 -9.12 3.56
C GLY A 169 -11.98 -10.49 3.18
N ASN A 170 -10.65 -10.58 2.95
CA ASN A 170 -9.99 -11.85 2.67
C ASN A 170 -10.00 -12.80 3.88
N VAL A 171 -9.76 -12.30 5.10
CA VAL A 171 -9.84 -13.11 6.32
C VAL A 171 -11.27 -13.62 6.51
N LEU A 172 -12.28 -12.75 6.39
CA LEU A 172 -13.69 -13.16 6.47
C LEU A 172 -14.03 -14.23 5.43
N ALA A 173 -13.64 -14.03 4.17
CA ALA A 173 -13.89 -15.00 3.10
C ALA A 173 -13.18 -16.35 3.34
N LYS A 174 -11.94 -16.34 3.84
CA LYS A 174 -11.19 -17.57 4.19
C LYS A 174 -11.89 -18.40 5.28
N ASN A 175 -12.71 -17.76 6.11
CA ASN A 175 -13.44 -18.40 7.22
C ASN A 175 -14.96 -18.43 6.96
N GLU A 176 -15.36 -18.44 5.68
CA GLU A 176 -16.75 -18.64 5.23
C GLU A 176 -17.76 -17.56 5.65
N GLU A 177 -17.29 -16.42 6.18
CA GLU A 177 -18.10 -15.23 6.49
C GLU A 177 -18.37 -14.41 5.23
N TYR A 178 -18.96 -15.04 4.21
CA TYR A 178 -19.07 -14.51 2.85
C TYR A 178 -19.90 -13.23 2.77
N SER A 179 -21.02 -13.15 3.49
CA SER A 179 -21.88 -11.96 3.50
C SER A 179 -21.12 -10.72 3.99
N GLN A 180 -20.34 -10.86 5.06
CA GLN A 180 -19.53 -9.77 5.60
C GLN A 180 -18.38 -9.39 4.65
N ALA A 181 -17.71 -10.39 4.07
CA ALA A 181 -16.65 -10.17 3.09
C ALA A 181 -17.15 -9.38 1.86
N ILE A 182 -18.32 -9.74 1.33
CA ILE A 182 -18.95 -9.05 0.20
C ILE A 182 -19.23 -7.57 0.53
N GLU A 183 -19.79 -7.27 1.71
CA GLU A 183 -20.10 -5.90 2.09
C GLU A 183 -18.81 -5.06 2.22
N ILE A 184 -17.76 -5.60 2.84
CA ILE A 184 -16.45 -4.94 2.90
C ILE A 184 -15.87 -4.68 1.49
N PHE A 185 -15.95 -5.65 0.58
CA PHE A 185 -15.46 -5.44 -0.78
C PHE A 185 -16.27 -4.41 -1.56
N LYS A 186 -17.60 -4.37 -1.41
CA LYS A 186 -18.44 -3.34 -2.01
C LYS A 186 -18.15 -1.95 -1.46
N GLU A 187 -17.91 -1.83 -0.15
CA GLU A 187 -17.48 -0.56 0.44
C GLU A 187 -16.22 -0.03 -0.25
N ILE A 188 -15.20 -0.88 -0.40
CA ILE A 188 -13.96 -0.49 -1.07
C ILE A 188 -14.22 -0.06 -2.53
N LEU A 189 -15.07 -0.77 -3.26
CA LEU A 189 -15.38 -0.45 -4.66
C LEU A 189 -16.16 0.87 -4.84
N ASN A 190 -16.84 1.34 -3.79
CA ASN A 190 -17.55 2.62 -3.76
C ASN A 190 -16.63 3.80 -3.37
N GLU A 191 -15.41 3.55 -2.89
CA GLU A 191 -14.43 4.58 -2.58
C GLU A 191 -13.60 4.91 -3.83
N GLU A 192 -13.37 6.19 -4.14
CA GLU A 192 -12.42 6.62 -5.18
C GLU A 192 -11.25 7.38 -4.54
N VAL A 193 -10.03 6.89 -4.79
CA VAL A 193 -8.80 7.47 -4.23
C VAL A 193 -7.80 7.74 -5.35
N ASN A 194 -7.38 8.99 -5.48
CA ASN A 194 -6.35 9.40 -6.44
C ASN A 194 -4.95 9.14 -5.87
N MET A 195 -4.55 7.86 -5.85
CA MET A 195 -3.24 7.41 -5.38
C MET A 195 -2.65 6.37 -6.33
N ASP A 196 -1.34 6.43 -6.52
CA ASP A 196 -0.60 5.40 -7.25
C ASP A 196 -0.85 4.03 -6.61
N GLY A 197 -1.16 3.05 -7.46
CA GLY A 197 -1.48 1.68 -7.02
C GLY A 197 -2.95 1.45 -6.62
N TYR A 198 -3.80 2.48 -6.58
CA TYR A 198 -5.24 2.29 -6.36
C TYR A 198 -5.88 1.40 -7.45
N HIS A 199 -5.51 1.60 -8.72
CA HIS A 199 -5.98 0.75 -9.82
C HIS A 199 -5.71 -0.74 -9.58
N ARG A 200 -4.47 -1.07 -9.20
CA ARG A 200 -4.05 -2.42 -8.83
C ARG A 200 -4.85 -2.96 -7.65
N MET A 201 -5.11 -2.13 -6.65
CA MET A 201 -5.93 -2.52 -5.48
C MET A 201 -7.38 -2.81 -5.88
N LYS A 202 -7.98 -1.96 -6.73
CA LYS A 202 -9.34 -2.17 -7.23
C LYS A 202 -9.46 -3.47 -8.02
N LEU A 203 -8.48 -3.80 -8.87
CA LEU A 203 -8.43 -5.09 -9.56
C LEU A 203 -8.35 -6.28 -8.61
N LYS A 204 -7.56 -6.18 -7.53
CA LYS A 204 -7.52 -7.21 -6.48
C LYS A 204 -8.88 -7.40 -5.82
N VAL A 205 -9.57 -6.32 -5.48
CA VAL A 205 -10.89 -6.36 -4.84
C VAL A 205 -11.95 -6.94 -5.78
N LEU A 206 -11.95 -6.56 -7.06
CA LEU A 206 -12.84 -7.13 -8.08
C LEU A 206 -12.63 -8.64 -8.24
N PHE A 207 -11.38 -9.09 -8.21
CA PHE A 207 -11.07 -10.51 -8.19
C PHE A 207 -11.59 -11.19 -6.90
N ASN A 208 -11.28 -10.64 -5.72
CA ASN A 208 -11.66 -11.24 -4.44
C ASN A 208 -13.18 -11.36 -4.30
N ILE A 209 -13.94 -10.30 -4.62
CA ILE A 209 -15.40 -10.34 -4.56
C ILE A 209 -15.99 -11.32 -5.57
N SER A 210 -15.45 -11.39 -6.80
CA SER A 210 -15.90 -12.38 -7.79
C SER A 210 -15.66 -13.82 -7.32
N LYS A 211 -14.51 -14.08 -6.68
CA LYS A 211 -14.23 -15.38 -6.06
C LYS A 211 -15.24 -15.70 -4.96
N VAL A 212 -15.53 -14.77 -4.05
CA VAL A 212 -16.53 -15.01 -2.98
C VAL A 212 -17.92 -15.33 -3.56
N TYR A 213 -18.37 -14.60 -4.58
CA TYR A 213 -19.64 -14.90 -5.24
C TYR A 213 -19.68 -16.28 -5.90
N TYR A 214 -18.53 -16.78 -6.36
CA TYR A 214 -18.41 -18.13 -6.90
C TYR A 214 -18.52 -19.21 -5.82
N GLU A 215 -17.89 -19.00 -4.66
CA GLU A 215 -17.98 -19.94 -3.53
C GLU A 215 -19.42 -20.12 -3.02
N ILE A 216 -20.23 -19.05 -3.04
CA ILE A 216 -21.66 -19.11 -2.69
C ILE A 216 -22.57 -19.50 -3.87
N GLU A 217 -21.99 -20.04 -4.95
CA GLU A 217 -22.67 -20.50 -6.17
C GLU A 217 -23.47 -19.43 -6.93
N ASN A 218 -23.27 -18.15 -6.60
CA ASN A 218 -23.83 -17.04 -7.37
C ASN A 218 -22.90 -16.72 -8.55
N TYR A 219 -22.87 -17.64 -9.49
CA TYR A 219 -22.00 -17.56 -10.67
C TYR A 219 -22.28 -16.34 -11.56
N ARG A 220 -23.50 -15.80 -11.50
CA ARG A 220 -23.88 -14.58 -12.23
C ARG A 220 -23.13 -13.37 -11.72
N GLU A 221 -23.16 -13.12 -10.41
CA GLU A 221 -22.43 -12.00 -9.82
C GLU A 221 -20.91 -12.22 -9.89
N SER A 222 -20.45 -13.47 -9.71
CA SER A 222 -19.04 -13.81 -9.91
C SER A 222 -18.56 -13.43 -11.32
N HIS A 223 -19.28 -13.86 -12.36
CA HIS A 223 -18.95 -13.53 -13.74
C HIS A 223 -19.03 -12.01 -13.99
N ARG A 224 -20.06 -11.33 -13.45
CA ARG A 224 -20.23 -9.88 -13.59
C ARG A 224 -19.03 -9.11 -13.04
N TYR A 225 -18.61 -9.38 -11.80
CA TYR A 225 -17.46 -8.71 -11.19
C TYR A 225 -16.13 -9.07 -11.87
N ALA A 226 -15.96 -10.32 -12.32
CA ALA A 226 -14.78 -10.72 -13.09
C ALA A 226 -14.68 -9.95 -14.41
N MET A 227 -15.80 -9.81 -15.14
CA MET A 227 -15.87 -9.03 -16.38
C MET A 227 -15.66 -7.53 -16.15
N GLU A 228 -16.18 -6.99 -15.05
CA GLU A 228 -15.91 -5.61 -14.63
C GLU A 228 -14.40 -5.39 -14.40
N GLY A 229 -13.74 -6.33 -13.71
CA GLY A 229 -12.29 -6.35 -13.52
C GLY A 229 -11.51 -6.42 -14.82
N ILE A 230 -11.88 -7.30 -15.75
CA ILE A 230 -11.24 -7.41 -17.08
C ILE A 230 -11.33 -6.08 -17.83
N LYS A 231 -12.53 -5.50 -17.90
CA LYS A 231 -12.75 -4.21 -18.58
C LYS A 231 -11.91 -3.09 -17.94
N TYR A 232 -11.90 -3.04 -16.61
CA TYR A 232 -11.14 -2.05 -15.86
C TYR A 232 -9.63 -2.21 -16.06
N SER A 233 -9.12 -3.44 -16.07
CA SER A 233 -7.72 -3.77 -16.32
C SER A 233 -7.28 -3.30 -17.70
N LEU A 234 -8.05 -3.61 -18.74
CA LEU A 234 -7.76 -3.21 -20.12
C LEU A 234 -7.79 -1.69 -20.30
N LEU A 235 -8.77 -1.00 -19.69
CA LEU A 235 -8.89 0.46 -19.77
C LEU A 235 -7.68 1.18 -19.16
N ASN A 236 -7.13 0.64 -18.08
CA ASN A 236 -6.00 1.24 -17.34
C ASN A 236 -4.64 0.65 -17.73
N ALA A 237 -4.60 -0.28 -18.70
CA ALA A 237 -3.40 -1.01 -19.10
C ALA A 237 -2.64 -1.68 -17.93
N ASP A 238 -3.37 -2.11 -16.89
CA ASP A 238 -2.78 -2.79 -15.71
C ASP A 238 -3.13 -4.28 -15.72
N MET A 239 -2.11 -5.12 -15.96
CA MET A 239 -2.27 -6.57 -16.09
C MET A 239 -2.12 -7.34 -14.77
N SER A 240 -1.93 -6.66 -13.63
CA SER A 240 -1.51 -7.30 -12.36
C SER A 240 -2.42 -8.45 -11.90
N ASN A 241 -3.71 -8.37 -12.21
CA ASN A 241 -4.75 -9.33 -11.81
C ASN A 241 -5.58 -9.84 -13.00
N LEU A 242 -5.16 -9.55 -14.24
CA LEU A 242 -5.96 -9.84 -15.43
C LEU A 242 -6.09 -11.36 -15.70
N GLY A 243 -5.01 -12.12 -15.52
CA GLY A 243 -5.02 -13.58 -15.66
C GLY A 243 -6.04 -14.25 -14.73
N PRO A 244 -5.96 -14.04 -13.40
CA PRO A 244 -6.94 -14.60 -12.45
C PRO A 244 -8.39 -14.16 -12.73
N LEU A 245 -8.60 -12.93 -13.18
CA LEU A 245 -9.93 -12.44 -13.56
C LEU A 245 -10.49 -13.18 -14.79
N TYR A 246 -9.65 -13.47 -15.79
CA TYR A 246 -10.05 -14.30 -16.93
C TYR A 246 -10.43 -15.72 -16.50
N VAL A 247 -9.64 -16.37 -15.64
CA VAL A 247 -9.99 -17.68 -15.08
C VAL A 247 -11.35 -17.61 -14.39
N GLN A 248 -11.55 -16.59 -13.54
CA GLN A 248 -12.79 -16.43 -12.80
C GLN A 248 -14.00 -16.22 -13.72
N ALA A 249 -13.86 -15.40 -14.75
CA ALA A 249 -14.90 -15.18 -15.75
C ALA A 249 -15.27 -16.47 -16.49
N GLY A 250 -14.26 -17.22 -16.94
CA GLY A 250 -14.43 -18.49 -17.67
C GLY A 250 -15.13 -19.57 -16.84
N GLN A 251 -14.69 -19.78 -15.60
CA GLN A 251 -15.29 -20.81 -14.74
C GLN A 251 -16.71 -20.46 -14.32
N SER A 252 -16.96 -19.18 -14.03
CA SER A 252 -18.30 -18.72 -13.66
C SER A 252 -19.27 -18.85 -14.84
N LEU A 253 -18.83 -18.49 -16.05
CA LEU A 253 -19.62 -18.65 -17.27
C LEU A 253 -19.98 -20.12 -17.51
N TYR A 254 -19.01 -21.01 -17.35
CA TYR A 254 -19.22 -22.44 -17.54
C TYR A 254 -20.23 -22.99 -16.52
N ARG A 255 -20.10 -22.62 -15.24
CA ARG A 255 -21.02 -23.05 -14.18
C ARG A 255 -22.45 -22.54 -14.37
N MET A 256 -22.64 -21.41 -15.06
CA MET A 256 -23.96 -20.91 -15.46
C MET A 256 -24.58 -21.65 -16.66
N GLY A 257 -23.90 -22.63 -17.25
CA GLY A 257 -24.35 -23.29 -18.48
C GLY A 257 -24.08 -22.47 -19.74
N GLY A 258 -23.10 -21.55 -19.70
CA GLY A 258 -22.65 -20.83 -20.89
C GLY A 258 -21.98 -21.75 -21.91
N ALA A 259 -21.89 -21.28 -23.16
CA ALA A 259 -21.22 -22.00 -24.25
C ALA A 259 -19.75 -22.33 -23.87
N PRO A 260 -19.34 -23.61 -23.89
CA PRO A 260 -17.99 -24.04 -23.53
C PRO A 260 -16.88 -23.30 -24.28
N GLU A 261 -17.12 -22.95 -25.54
CA GLU A 261 -16.16 -22.24 -26.40
C GLU A 261 -15.83 -20.85 -25.83
N LYS A 262 -16.83 -20.14 -25.28
CA LYS A 262 -16.61 -18.83 -24.65
C LYS A 262 -15.82 -18.94 -23.36
N SER A 263 -16.05 -20.00 -22.57
CA SER A 263 -15.23 -20.27 -21.39
C SER A 263 -13.79 -20.61 -21.76
N MET A 264 -13.60 -21.33 -22.88
CA MET A 264 -12.29 -21.66 -23.43
C MET A 264 -11.50 -20.40 -23.84
N GLU A 265 -12.15 -19.44 -24.51
CA GLU A 265 -11.53 -18.15 -24.86
C GLU A 265 -10.97 -17.41 -23.63
N PHE A 266 -11.69 -17.43 -22.51
CA PHE A 266 -11.19 -16.84 -21.26
C PHE A 266 -9.96 -17.58 -20.73
N TYR A 267 -9.95 -18.92 -20.76
CA TYR A 267 -8.81 -19.70 -20.30
C TYR A 267 -7.58 -19.55 -21.20
N ASP A 268 -7.76 -19.43 -22.51
CA ASP A 268 -6.66 -19.17 -23.44
C ASP A 268 -6.00 -17.81 -23.16
N ASN A 269 -6.79 -16.78 -22.90
CA ASN A 269 -6.28 -15.47 -22.49
C ASN A 269 -5.54 -15.53 -21.15
N ALA A 270 -6.06 -16.28 -20.17
CA ALA A 270 -5.38 -16.48 -18.89
C ALA A 270 -4.04 -17.22 -19.08
N LEU A 271 -4.01 -18.29 -19.86
CA LEU A 271 -2.80 -19.07 -20.16
C LEU A 271 -1.73 -18.22 -20.86
N PHE A 272 -2.13 -17.38 -21.82
CA PHE A 272 -1.21 -16.45 -22.47
C PHE A 272 -0.49 -15.56 -21.45
N LEU A 273 -1.26 -14.95 -20.54
CA LEU A 273 -0.69 -14.07 -19.51
C LEU A 273 0.18 -14.84 -18.51
N PHE A 274 -0.27 -16.01 -18.04
CA PHE A 274 0.50 -16.79 -17.09
C PHE A 274 1.82 -17.31 -17.67
N ARG A 275 1.84 -17.68 -18.96
CA ARG A 275 3.08 -18.00 -19.67
C ARG A 275 3.99 -16.79 -19.84
N LEU A 276 3.43 -15.64 -20.19
CA LEU A 276 4.19 -14.39 -20.31
C LEU A 276 4.90 -14.02 -19.00
N PHE A 277 4.26 -14.26 -17.85
CA PHE A 277 4.80 -13.95 -16.52
C PHE A 277 5.47 -15.14 -15.81
N ASN A 278 5.69 -16.27 -16.51
CA ASN A 278 6.28 -17.50 -15.95
C ASN A 278 5.61 -18.00 -14.66
N GLN A 279 4.28 -17.94 -14.60
CA GLN A 279 3.46 -18.33 -13.45
C GLN A 279 3.03 -19.80 -13.52
N GLU A 280 4.01 -20.72 -13.40
CA GLU A 280 3.84 -22.16 -13.61
C GLU A 280 2.70 -22.81 -12.82
N ASP A 281 2.48 -22.41 -11.57
CA ASP A 281 1.40 -22.99 -10.77
C ASP A 281 0.02 -22.59 -11.29
N TYR A 282 -0.13 -21.35 -11.77
CA TYR A 282 -1.36 -20.90 -12.40
C TYR A 282 -1.59 -21.58 -13.76
N ILE A 283 -0.54 -21.81 -14.55
CA ILE A 283 -0.62 -22.56 -15.82
C ILE A 283 -1.21 -23.95 -15.58
N LYS A 284 -0.65 -24.71 -14.63
CA LYS A 284 -1.14 -26.07 -14.29
C LYS A 284 -2.60 -26.08 -13.85
N VAL A 285 -3.04 -25.07 -13.12
CA VAL A 285 -4.45 -24.95 -12.70
C VAL A 285 -5.35 -24.74 -13.90
N VAL A 286 -4.99 -23.84 -14.81
CA VAL A 286 -5.83 -23.53 -15.99
C VAL A 286 -5.83 -24.68 -16.99
N GLU A 287 -4.72 -25.38 -17.20
CA GLU A 287 -4.67 -26.56 -18.08
C GLU A 287 -5.65 -27.66 -17.62
N LYS A 288 -5.77 -27.88 -16.31
CA LYS A 288 -6.80 -28.79 -15.77
C LYS A 288 -8.23 -28.32 -16.07
N LEU A 289 -8.50 -27.02 -16.00
CA LEU A 289 -9.81 -26.46 -16.33
C LEU A 289 -10.13 -26.63 -17.82
N VAL A 290 -9.13 -26.43 -18.68
CA VAL A 290 -9.22 -26.65 -20.13
C VAL A 290 -9.52 -28.11 -20.46
N ASP A 291 -8.80 -29.06 -19.85
CA ASP A 291 -9.02 -30.48 -20.10
C ASP A 291 -10.41 -30.95 -19.67
N MET A 292 -10.94 -30.39 -18.57
CA MET A 292 -12.32 -30.65 -18.15
C MET A 292 -13.36 -30.15 -19.15
N LEU A 293 -13.12 -29.01 -19.81
CA LEU A 293 -14.01 -28.49 -20.86
C LEU A 293 -13.94 -29.32 -22.14
N LYS A 294 -12.73 -29.69 -22.59
CA LYS A 294 -12.52 -30.47 -23.82
C LYS A 294 -13.22 -31.83 -23.79
N ASN A 295 -13.33 -32.45 -22.63
CA ASN A 295 -14.04 -33.73 -22.48
C ASN A 295 -15.58 -33.60 -22.60
N ARG A 296 -16.11 -32.39 -22.81
CA ARG A 296 -17.55 -32.09 -22.86
C ARG A 296 -17.99 -31.35 -24.12
N ILE A 297 -17.06 -31.06 -25.03
CA ILE A 297 -17.28 -30.54 -26.39
C ILE A 297 -17.23 -31.72 -27.35
#